data_AF-A0A0R3FX25-F1
#
_entry.id   AF-A0A0R3FX25-F1
#
_cell.length_a   1.000
_cell.length_b   1.000
_cell.length_c   1.000
_cell.angle_alpha   90.00
_cell.angle_beta   90.00
_cell.angle_gamma   90.00
#
_symmetry.space_group_name_H-M   'P 1'
#
loop_
_entity.id
_entity.type
_entity.pdbx_description
1 polymer ?
#
loop_
_entity_poly.entity_id
_entity_poly.type
_entity_poly.pdbx_seq_one_letter_code
_entity_poly.pdbx_strand_id
1 'polypeptide(L)'
;MTLSHSRIRRATSIAGVLGFITATALLPTASAAPDCSRERLSDTVGSTTIAARGYLDNHPGARAVLDAAPDQPRAQAAANIRAYFTANPGEYHELRGILAPIGDAQRECNVTVLPPGLASAYDEFMAG
;
A
#
# COMPACT_ATOMS: atom_id res chain seq x y z
N MET A 1 31.17 -60.39 3.61
CA MET A 1 31.87 -59.89 4.81
C MET A 1 32.55 -58.58 4.47
N THR A 2 32.00 -57.45 4.94
CA THR A 2 32.72 -56.20 5.27
C THR A 2 31.73 -55.22 5.91
N LEU A 3 31.83 -55.06 7.24
CA LEU A 3 31.27 -53.94 8.01
C LEU A 3 32.15 -52.69 7.79
N SER A 4 31.57 -51.49 7.73
CA SER A 4 32.29 -50.28 8.20
C SER A 4 31.37 -49.09 8.56
N HIS A 5 31.05 -49.02 9.85
CA HIS A 5 31.05 -47.88 10.77
C HIS A 5 30.55 -46.48 10.35
N SER A 6 29.30 -46.21 10.73
CA SER A 6 28.86 -45.20 11.73
C SER A 6 29.65 -43.89 11.87
N ARG A 7 28.97 -42.76 11.65
CA ARG A 7 29.14 -41.55 12.49
C ARG A 7 27.80 -40.92 12.86
N ILE A 8 27.40 -41.26 14.07
CA ILE A 8 26.36 -40.70 14.92
C ILE A 8 26.56 -39.19 15.08
N ARG A 9 25.52 -38.38 14.80
CA ARG A 9 25.40 -37.03 15.38
C ARG A 9 24.25 -37.07 16.39
N ARG A 10 24.63 -36.85 17.65
CA ARG A 10 23.78 -36.89 18.84
C ARG A 10 22.67 -35.85 18.72
N ALA A 11 21.42 -36.31 18.67
CA ALA A 11 20.26 -35.52 19.05
C ALA A 11 19.91 -35.93 20.49
N THR A 12 20.23 -35.07 21.45
CA THR A 12 19.76 -35.22 22.83
C THR A 12 18.30 -34.81 22.89
N SER A 13 17.43 -35.81 22.76
CA SER A 13 16.04 -35.75 23.20
C SER A 13 16.00 -35.99 24.71
N ILE A 14 15.47 -35.04 25.48
CA ILE A 14 14.96 -35.31 26.83
C ILE A 14 13.45 -35.47 26.71
N ALA A 15 12.98 -36.55 27.33
CA ALA A 15 11.68 -37.16 27.20
C ALA A 15 10.58 -36.53 28.08
N GLY A 16 9.32 -36.80 27.68
CA GLY A 16 8.14 -36.80 28.52
C GLY A 16 7.48 -35.43 28.64
N VAL A 17 6.19 -35.23 28.35
CA VAL A 17 5.01 -35.99 28.81
C VAL A 17 3.86 -35.81 27.80
N LEU A 18 3.00 -36.82 27.69
CA LEU A 18 1.71 -36.78 27.00
C LEU A 18 0.89 -35.55 27.39
N GLY A 19 0.65 -34.67 26.42
CA GLY A 19 -0.32 -33.60 26.50
C GLY A 19 -0.87 -33.35 25.11
N PHE A 20 -1.91 -34.08 24.71
CA PHE A 20 -2.81 -33.60 23.66
C PHE A 20 -3.57 -32.42 24.25
N ILE A 21 -2.93 -31.26 24.19
CA ILE A 21 -3.59 -29.97 24.27
C ILE A 21 -3.42 -29.44 22.86
N THR A 22 -4.49 -29.40 22.08
CA THR A 22 -4.53 -28.53 20.91
C THR A 22 -4.53 -27.10 21.43
N ALA A 23 -3.36 -26.65 21.88
CA ALA A 23 -3.06 -25.26 22.03
C ALA A 23 -3.07 -24.73 20.59
N THR A 24 -4.16 -24.10 20.20
CA THR A 24 -4.10 -23.08 19.17
C THR A 24 -3.07 -22.10 19.67
N ALA A 25 -1.82 -22.28 19.25
CA ALA A 25 -0.77 -21.33 19.48
C ALA A 25 -1.27 -20.05 18.82
N LEU A 26 -1.77 -19.14 19.66
CA LEU A 26 -1.78 -17.72 19.36
C LEU A 26 -0.30 -17.33 19.29
N LEU A 27 0.37 -17.74 18.21
CA LEU A 27 1.64 -17.16 17.84
C LEU A 27 1.35 -15.66 17.76
N PRO A 28 2.13 -14.81 18.45
CA PRO A 28 2.13 -13.40 18.11
C PRO A 28 2.37 -13.37 16.62
N THR A 29 1.41 -12.87 15.83
CA THR A 29 1.73 -12.43 14.48
C THR A 29 2.83 -11.41 14.70
N ALA A 30 4.07 -11.78 14.41
CA ALA A 30 5.19 -10.89 14.55
C ALA A 30 4.88 -9.72 13.62
N SER A 31 4.36 -8.63 14.17
CA SER A 31 4.25 -7.36 13.50
C SER A 31 5.69 -6.92 13.28
N ALA A 32 6.26 -7.33 12.16
CA ALA A 32 7.51 -6.77 11.69
C ALA A 32 7.31 -5.25 11.67
N ALA A 33 8.32 -4.50 12.14
CA ALA A 33 8.27 -3.05 12.01
C ALA A 33 8.06 -2.67 10.53
N PRO A 34 7.37 -1.55 10.25
CA PRO A 34 7.17 -1.09 8.89
C PRO A 34 8.48 -0.99 8.11
N ASP A 35 8.50 -1.46 6.87
CA ASP A 35 9.65 -1.26 5.98
C ASP A 35 9.56 0.10 5.30
N CYS A 36 10.26 1.07 5.89
CA CYS A 36 10.32 2.46 5.43
C CYS A 36 11.52 2.75 4.51
N SER A 37 12.08 1.73 3.87
CA SER A 37 13.12 1.91 2.87
C SER A 37 12.61 2.71 1.66
N ARG A 38 13.51 3.43 1.00
CA ARG A 38 13.17 4.26 -0.17
C ARG A 38 12.61 3.41 -1.30
N GLU A 39 13.14 2.22 -1.48
CA GLU A 39 12.73 1.25 -2.49
C GLU A 39 11.26 0.89 -2.29
N ARG A 40 10.86 0.49 -1.07
CA ARG A 40 9.48 0.14 -0.77
C ARG A 40 8.50 1.30 -0.93
N LEU A 41 8.89 2.49 -0.47
CA LEU A 41 8.07 3.69 -0.67
C LEU A 41 7.91 4.04 -2.16
N SER A 42 8.96 3.87 -2.95
CA SER A 42 8.92 4.11 -4.40
C SER A 42 8.05 3.07 -5.11
N ASP A 43 8.11 1.81 -4.69
CA ASP A 43 7.23 0.75 -5.18
C ASP A 43 5.75 1.05 -4.88
N THR A 44 5.44 1.55 -3.67
CA THR A 44 4.08 1.95 -3.30
C THR A 44 3.58 3.08 -4.19
N VAL A 45 4.37 4.15 -4.37
CA VAL A 45 3.99 5.27 -5.26
C VAL A 45 3.84 4.79 -6.70
N GLY A 46 4.77 3.96 -7.19
CA GLY A 46 4.76 3.44 -8.56
C GLY A 46 3.55 2.55 -8.85
N SER A 47 3.30 1.56 -8.01
CA SER A 47 2.16 0.64 -8.14
C SER A 47 0.82 1.36 -8.01
N THR A 48 0.70 2.32 -7.07
CA THR A 48 -0.48 3.17 -6.92
C THR A 48 -0.71 4.03 -8.17
N THR A 49 0.36 4.61 -8.73
CA THR A 49 0.27 5.41 -9.96
C THR A 49 -0.19 4.57 -11.15
N ILE A 50 0.30 3.34 -11.28
CA ILE A 50 -0.13 2.39 -12.33
C ILE A 50 -1.61 2.05 -12.15
N ALA A 51 -2.05 1.74 -10.92
CA ALA A 51 -3.43 1.44 -10.61
C ALA A 51 -4.35 2.63 -10.92
N ALA A 52 -3.95 3.85 -10.55
CA ALA A 52 -4.70 5.07 -10.86
C ALA A 52 -4.82 5.29 -12.37
N ARG A 53 -3.74 5.09 -13.15
CA ARG A 53 -3.80 5.19 -14.61
C ARG A 53 -4.74 4.15 -15.21
N GLY A 54 -4.64 2.89 -14.79
CA GLY A 54 -5.52 1.82 -15.27
C GLY A 54 -6.99 2.04 -14.91
N TYR A 55 -7.26 2.63 -13.75
CA TYR A 55 -8.60 3.08 -13.40
C TYR A 55 -9.09 4.18 -14.35
N LEU A 56 -8.29 5.22 -14.54
CA LEU A 56 -8.65 6.35 -15.39
C LEU A 56 -8.78 5.96 -16.87
N ASP A 57 -8.12 4.91 -17.34
CA ASP A 57 -8.28 4.40 -18.72
C ASP A 57 -9.71 3.86 -18.97
N ASN A 58 -10.38 3.42 -17.91
CA ASN A 58 -11.77 2.95 -17.96
C ASN A 58 -12.79 4.05 -17.54
N HIS A 59 -12.31 5.23 -17.13
CA HIS A 59 -13.13 6.36 -16.65
C HIS A 59 -12.77 7.63 -17.43
N PRO A 60 -13.24 7.77 -18.69
CA PRO A 60 -12.84 8.87 -19.56
C PRO A 60 -13.24 10.26 -19.04
N GLY A 61 -14.32 10.36 -18.25
CA GLY A 61 -14.71 11.61 -17.60
C GLY A 61 -13.70 12.08 -16.55
N ALA A 62 -13.33 11.19 -15.61
CA ALA A 62 -12.32 11.47 -14.59
C ALA A 62 -10.96 11.76 -15.23
N ARG A 63 -10.61 11.00 -16.28
CA ARG A 63 -9.39 11.22 -17.05
C ARG A 63 -9.36 12.61 -17.67
N ALA A 64 -10.44 13.03 -18.33
CA ALA A 64 -10.50 14.34 -18.99
C ALA A 64 -10.32 15.50 -18.00
N VAL A 65 -10.95 15.45 -16.82
CA VAL A 65 -10.81 16.53 -15.82
C VAL A 65 -9.40 16.58 -15.22
N LEU A 66 -8.77 15.43 -14.99
CA LEU A 66 -7.40 15.36 -14.46
C LEU A 66 -6.35 15.73 -15.52
N ASP A 67 -6.53 15.34 -16.78
CA ASP A 67 -5.62 15.67 -17.88
C ASP A 67 -5.64 17.17 -18.22
N ALA A 68 -6.78 17.84 -18.02
CA ALA A 68 -6.90 19.29 -18.24
C ALA A 68 -6.33 20.13 -17.09
N ALA A 69 -6.14 19.54 -15.91
CA ALA A 69 -5.72 20.27 -14.71
C ALA A 69 -4.37 21.01 -14.82
N PRO A 70 -3.32 20.45 -15.47
CA PRO A 70 -2.03 21.13 -15.60
C PRO A 70 -2.08 22.43 -16.42
N ASP A 71 -3.04 22.54 -17.34
CA ASP A 71 -3.21 23.70 -18.23
C ASP A 71 -4.08 24.80 -17.61
N GLN A 72 -4.56 24.61 -16.38
CA GLN A 72 -5.47 25.51 -15.68
C GLN A 72 -4.77 26.20 -14.50
N PRO A 73 -5.19 27.41 -14.12
CA PRO A 73 -4.84 27.98 -12.82
C PRO A 73 -5.23 27.01 -11.70
N ARG A 74 -4.36 26.84 -10.70
CA ARG A 74 -4.54 25.85 -9.62
C ARG A 74 -5.93 25.86 -8.98
N ALA A 75 -6.46 27.03 -8.66
CA ALA A 75 -7.78 27.16 -8.05
C ALA A 75 -8.92 26.69 -8.98
N GLN A 76 -8.78 26.93 -10.29
CA GLN A 76 -9.76 26.48 -11.28
C GLN A 76 -9.70 24.97 -11.49
N ALA A 77 -8.49 24.40 -11.57
CA ALA A 77 -8.29 22.95 -11.64
C ALA A 77 -8.92 22.24 -10.44
N ALA A 78 -8.65 22.70 -9.22
CA ALA A 78 -9.22 22.16 -7.99
C ALA A 78 -10.76 22.23 -7.98
N ALA A 79 -11.33 23.38 -8.39
CA ALA A 79 -12.77 23.54 -8.47
C ALA A 79 -13.41 22.58 -9.49
N ASN A 80 -12.79 22.42 -10.67
CA ASN A 80 -13.28 21.53 -11.72
C ASN A 80 -13.21 20.06 -11.31
N ILE A 81 -12.09 19.63 -10.71
CA ILE A 81 -11.92 18.27 -10.17
C ILE A 81 -12.98 18.01 -9.09
N ARG A 82 -13.15 18.93 -8.14
CA ARG A 82 -14.16 18.79 -7.07
C ARG A 82 -15.57 18.72 -7.65
N ALA A 83 -15.92 19.58 -8.61
CA ALA A 83 -17.22 19.55 -9.26
C ALA A 83 -17.49 18.21 -9.94
N TYR A 84 -16.51 17.66 -10.67
CA TYR A 84 -16.63 16.36 -11.32
C TYR A 84 -16.86 15.24 -10.30
N PHE A 85 -16.03 15.15 -9.26
CA PHE A 85 -16.13 14.08 -8.27
C PHE A 85 -17.32 14.23 -7.30
N THR A 86 -17.84 15.44 -7.13
CA THR A 86 -19.12 15.67 -6.44
C THR A 86 -20.30 15.12 -7.26
N ALA A 87 -20.25 15.28 -8.58
CA ALA A 87 -21.27 14.70 -9.48
C ALA A 87 -21.11 13.18 -9.67
N ASN A 88 -19.90 12.64 -9.43
CA ASN A 88 -19.54 11.23 -9.59
C ASN A 88 -18.96 10.66 -8.28
N PRO A 89 -19.77 10.52 -7.21
CA PRO A 89 -19.27 10.12 -5.88
C PRO A 89 -18.72 8.69 -5.85
N GLY A 90 -19.22 7.79 -6.70
CA GLY A 90 -18.63 6.44 -6.84
C GLY A 90 -17.18 6.52 -7.32
N GLU A 91 -16.94 7.27 -8.39
CA GLU A 91 -15.60 7.46 -8.94
C GLU A 91 -14.64 8.15 -7.96
N TYR A 92 -15.17 9.05 -7.12
CA TYR A 92 -14.41 9.68 -6.05
C TYR A 92 -13.89 8.63 -5.06
N HIS A 93 -14.79 7.81 -4.53
CA HIS A 93 -14.44 6.81 -3.53
C HIS A 93 -13.50 5.74 -4.08
N GLU A 94 -13.71 5.33 -5.34
CA GLU A 94 -12.86 4.35 -6.02
C GLU A 94 -11.44 4.91 -6.23
N LEU A 95 -11.32 6.11 -6.80
CA LEU A 95 -10.01 6.74 -7.01
C LEU A 95 -9.30 7.05 -5.68
N ARG A 96 -10.05 7.49 -4.65
CA ARG A 96 -9.51 7.70 -3.29
C ARG A 96 -8.99 6.40 -2.69
N GLY A 97 -9.70 5.29 -2.87
CA GLY A 97 -9.27 3.97 -2.43
C GLY A 97 -8.01 3.50 -3.15
N ILE A 98 -7.91 3.75 -4.46
CA ILE A 98 -6.69 3.46 -5.24
C ILE A 98 -5.50 4.25 -4.74
N LEU A 99 -5.70 5.53 -4.41
CA LEU A 99 -4.65 6.44 -3.95
C LEU A 99 -4.24 6.24 -2.47
N ALA A 100 -5.07 5.57 -1.68
CA ALA A 100 -4.87 5.37 -0.23
C ALA A 100 -3.49 4.84 0.19
N PRO A 101 -2.85 3.87 -0.53
CA PRO A 101 -1.57 3.30 -0.12
C PRO A 101 -0.45 4.34 0.03
N ILE A 102 -0.49 5.43 -0.73
CA ILE A 102 0.48 6.52 -0.61
C ILE A 102 0.37 7.18 0.78
N GLY A 103 -0.85 7.56 1.17
CA GLY A 103 -1.10 8.20 2.47
C GLY A 103 -0.88 7.25 3.63
N ASP A 104 -1.20 5.97 3.47
CA ASP A 104 -0.91 4.94 4.48
C ASP A 104 0.59 4.82 4.72
N ALA A 105 1.39 4.66 3.66
CA ALA A 105 2.85 4.58 3.77
C ALA A 105 3.46 5.87 4.35
N GLN A 106 2.96 7.04 3.96
CA GLN A 106 3.41 8.32 4.52
C GLN A 106 3.16 8.42 6.03
N ARG A 107 1.99 7.99 6.51
CA ARG A 107 1.66 7.99 7.94
C ARG A 107 2.46 6.95 8.72
N GLU A 108 2.54 5.75 8.18
CA GLU A 108 3.23 4.62 8.81
C GLU A 108 4.73 4.90 8.98
N CYS A 109 5.34 5.54 7.98
CA CYS A 109 6.76 5.88 7.99
C CYS A 109 7.09 7.32 8.41
N ASN A 110 6.08 8.15 8.69
CA ASN A 110 6.21 9.57 9.03
C ASN A 110 7.07 10.36 8.01
N VAL A 111 6.72 10.24 6.73
CA VAL A 111 7.45 10.85 5.60
C VAL A 111 6.50 11.50 4.60
N THR A 112 7.06 12.35 3.73
CA THR A 112 6.40 12.83 2.52
C THR A 112 7.12 12.29 1.30
N VAL A 113 6.44 11.43 0.53
CA VAL A 113 7.01 10.75 -0.65
C VAL A 113 6.64 11.43 -1.97
N LEU A 114 5.69 12.36 -1.93
CA LEU A 114 5.22 13.11 -3.09
C LEU A 114 5.94 14.47 -3.21
N PRO A 115 6.24 14.93 -4.44
CA PRO A 115 6.71 16.30 -4.65
C PRO A 115 5.70 17.33 -4.14
N PRO A 116 6.10 18.54 -3.69
CA PRO A 116 5.20 19.49 -3.00
C PRO A 116 3.91 19.84 -3.77
N GLY A 117 4.03 20.04 -5.09
CA GLY A 117 2.88 20.35 -5.94
C GLY A 117 1.86 19.21 -6.02
N LEU A 118 2.35 17.97 -6.03
CA LEU A 118 1.51 16.77 -6.11
C LEU A 118 1.00 16.34 -4.73
N ALA A 119 1.80 16.50 -3.67
CA ALA A 119 1.39 16.30 -2.29
C ALA A 119 0.16 17.17 -1.95
N SER A 120 0.24 18.46 -2.25
CA SER A 120 -0.88 19.37 -1.99
C SER A 120 -2.14 19.06 -2.80
N ALA A 121 -2.00 18.57 -4.04
CA ALA A 121 -3.16 18.14 -4.85
C ALA A 121 -3.76 16.83 -4.33
N TYR A 122 -2.89 15.88 -3.93
CA TYR A 122 -3.27 14.63 -3.28
C TYR A 122 -4.04 14.92 -1.98
N ASP A 123 -3.49 15.76 -1.09
CA ASP A 123 -4.11 16.10 0.19
C ASP A 123 -5.48 16.75 0.01
N GLU A 124 -5.60 17.67 -0.96
CA GLU A 124 -6.88 18.33 -1.28
C GLU A 124 -7.92 17.31 -1.79
N PHE A 125 -7.55 16.42 -2.70
CA PHE A 125 -8.45 15.38 -3.18
C PHE A 125 -8.85 14.40 -2.07
N MET A 126 -7.87 14.00 -1.24
CA MET A 126 -8.08 13.09 -0.13
C MET A 126 -8.86 13.75 1.03
N ALA A 127 -9.08 15.06 1.04
CA ALA A 127 -9.91 15.73 2.04
C ALA A 127 -11.41 15.73 1.68
N GLY A 128 -11.76 15.72 0.38
CA GLY A 128 -13.12 15.85 -0.13
C GLY A 128 -13.41 17.25 -0.67
#